data_AF-A0A9D2GNE9-F1
#
_entry.id   AF-A0A9D2GNE9-F1
#
_cell.length_a   1.000
_cell.length_b   1.000
_cell.length_c   1.000
_cell.angle_alpha   90.00
_cell.angle_beta   90.00
_cell.angle_gamma   90.00
#
_symmetry.space_group_name_H-M   'P 1'
#
loop_
_entity.id
_entity.type
_entity.pdbx_description
1 polymer ?
#
loop_
_entity_poly.entity_id
_entity_poly.type
_entity_poly.pdbx_seq_one_letter_code
_entity_poly.pdbx_strand_id
1 'polypeptide(L)'
;ATASGRTSVTFTVYVDDEVKFTSGGMGRDSDAQYVDMDITGAKTLRLVAGDNDDGVNNDHADWADAKIITTTTAQEIADALEAPVIAAGQTELPLPAVPEGYSVELTGSDSKTIGLDGTITPPVEDERVLLTYTVTKDGTSDTAATELVVTVPGTGVEKPVIEKVTVTPPAANVLLGGSLQLQAAVEGTGDFDEGVNWSVTGQNAVDTAIGQDGKLTIAADETARKITVTAVSREDAQVSGSAEISLYLQGDMDEDGEISIKDVMSLCKVLARNGAGQEPTDLEILIGSMDGNERVDITDVMALCRVLARHN
;
A
#
# COMPACT_ATOMS: atom_id res chain seq x y z
N ALA A 1 84.26 -53.51 0.82
CA ALA A 1 83.77 -53.26 2.19
C ALA A 1 82.29 -53.01 2.08
N THR A 2 81.48 -53.83 2.75
CA THR A 2 80.02 -53.76 2.75
C THR A 2 79.57 -52.43 3.35
N ALA A 3 78.94 -51.58 2.54
CA ALA A 3 78.27 -50.36 3.00
C ALA A 3 77.19 -50.79 4.01
N SER A 4 77.41 -50.49 5.30
CA SER A 4 76.35 -50.66 6.28
C SER A 4 75.20 -49.74 5.88
N GLY A 5 73.99 -50.26 5.75
CA GLY A 5 72.78 -49.49 5.47
C GLY A 5 72.63 -48.32 6.44
N ARG A 6 73.07 -47.14 6.01
CA ARG A 6 72.73 -45.88 6.64
C ARG A 6 71.43 -45.47 5.97
N THR A 7 70.44 -45.13 6.77
CA THR A 7 69.23 -44.49 6.27
C THR A 7 69.50 -43.00 6.21
N SER A 8 69.20 -42.38 5.08
CA SER A 8 69.31 -40.96 4.87
C SER A 8 68.29 -40.47 3.84
N VAL A 9 67.46 -39.52 4.23
CA VAL A 9 66.43 -38.94 3.35
C VAL A 9 66.53 -37.42 3.30
N THR A 10 66.05 -36.82 2.22
CA THR A 10 65.82 -35.38 2.13
C THR A 10 64.34 -35.11 1.88
N PHE A 11 63.74 -34.19 2.63
CA PHE A 11 62.38 -33.73 2.40
C PHE A 11 62.43 -32.38 1.71
N THR A 12 61.77 -32.27 0.55
CA THR A 12 61.67 -31.01 -0.20
C THR A 12 60.21 -30.68 -0.48
N VAL A 13 59.79 -29.47 -0.17
CA VAL A 13 58.44 -28.96 -0.48
C VAL A 13 58.55 -27.94 -1.61
N TYR A 14 57.77 -28.17 -2.66
CA TYR A 14 57.59 -27.24 -3.77
C TYR A 14 56.19 -26.64 -3.72
N VAL A 15 56.10 -25.33 -3.89
CA VAL A 15 54.85 -24.57 -4.06
C VAL A 15 54.93 -23.88 -5.41
N ASP A 16 54.01 -24.19 -6.32
CA ASP A 16 54.03 -23.71 -7.72
C ASP A 16 55.40 -23.91 -8.41
N ASP A 17 55.93 -25.13 -8.28
CA ASP A 17 57.24 -25.57 -8.80
C ASP A 17 58.48 -24.89 -8.21
N GLU A 18 58.33 -23.96 -7.27
CA GLU A 18 59.43 -23.36 -6.52
C GLU A 18 59.69 -24.11 -5.21
N VAL A 19 60.97 -24.43 -4.93
CA VAL A 19 61.35 -25.00 -3.63
C VAL A 19 61.14 -23.96 -2.52
N LYS A 20 60.26 -24.27 -1.56
CA LYS A 20 60.00 -23.42 -0.38
C LYS A 20 60.62 -23.98 0.90
N PHE A 21 60.86 -25.29 0.95
CA PHE A 21 61.49 -25.94 2.09
C PHE A 21 62.39 -27.09 1.65
N THR A 22 63.51 -27.25 2.34
CA THR A 22 64.34 -28.46 2.29
C THR A 22 64.82 -28.79 3.70
N SER A 23 64.71 -30.05 4.11
CA SER A 23 65.13 -30.50 5.45
C SER A 23 66.65 -30.61 5.61
N GLY A 24 67.39 -30.61 4.49
CA GLY A 24 68.72 -31.20 4.43
C GLY A 24 68.67 -32.73 4.63
N GLY A 25 69.84 -33.36 4.73
CA GLY A 25 69.94 -34.81 4.99
C GLY A 25 69.46 -35.16 6.40
N MET A 26 68.45 -36.01 6.49
CA MET A 26 67.90 -36.55 7.73
C MET A 26 68.22 -38.04 7.82
N GLY A 27 68.86 -38.46 8.91
CA GLY A 27 69.15 -39.86 9.17
C GLY A 27 68.36 -40.41 10.36
N ARG A 28 68.67 -41.64 10.77
CA ARG A 28 67.99 -42.37 11.86
C ARG A 28 67.85 -41.59 13.17
N ASP A 29 68.88 -40.83 13.51
CA ASP A 29 68.98 -40.11 14.79
C ASP A 29 68.61 -38.62 14.64
N SER A 30 68.09 -38.20 13.47
CA SER A 30 67.59 -36.84 13.25
C SER A 30 66.20 -36.68 13.89
N ASP A 31 66.00 -35.58 14.63
CA ASP A 31 64.67 -35.20 15.11
C ASP A 31 63.74 -34.90 13.93
N ALA A 32 62.45 -35.22 14.08
CA ALA A 32 61.43 -34.85 13.12
C ALA A 32 61.38 -33.32 12.96
N GLN A 33 61.31 -32.84 11.72
CA GLN A 33 61.20 -31.41 11.43
C GLN A 33 59.74 -31.05 11.17
N TYR A 34 59.27 -30.00 11.84
CA TYR A 34 57.93 -29.47 11.62
C TYR A 34 57.96 -28.45 10.49
N VAL A 35 56.99 -28.55 9.57
CA VAL A 35 56.86 -27.67 8.43
C VAL A 35 55.48 -27.03 8.47
N ASP A 36 55.46 -25.71 8.67
CA ASP A 36 54.27 -24.87 8.63
C ASP A 36 54.57 -23.68 7.72
N MET A 37 53.81 -23.56 6.64
CA MET A 37 54.02 -22.53 5.63
C MET A 37 52.69 -22.08 5.05
N ASP A 38 52.60 -20.78 4.78
CA ASP A 38 51.48 -20.21 4.07
C ASP A 38 51.54 -20.62 2.58
N ILE A 39 50.47 -21.27 2.11
CA ILE A 39 50.29 -21.69 0.72
C ILE A 39 49.08 -20.99 0.07
N THR A 40 48.62 -19.87 0.64
CA THR A 40 47.49 -19.09 0.13
C THR A 40 47.71 -18.70 -1.33
N GLY A 41 46.75 -19.03 -2.19
CA GLY A 41 46.79 -18.75 -3.62
C GLY A 41 47.65 -19.70 -4.47
N ALA A 42 48.35 -20.66 -3.85
CA ALA A 42 49.12 -21.67 -4.57
C ALA A 42 48.22 -22.62 -5.37
N LYS A 43 48.69 -23.06 -6.55
CA LYS A 43 47.96 -23.98 -7.43
C LYS A 43 48.46 -25.40 -7.33
N THR A 44 49.75 -25.59 -7.08
CA THR A 44 50.36 -26.92 -6.92
C THR A 44 51.21 -26.98 -5.66
N LEU A 45 51.06 -28.09 -4.92
CA LEU A 45 51.93 -28.46 -3.81
C LEU A 45 52.54 -29.82 -4.14
N ARG A 46 53.87 -29.92 -4.11
CA ARG A 46 54.60 -31.17 -4.37
C ARG A 46 55.56 -31.46 -3.22
N LEU A 47 55.32 -32.60 -2.57
CA LEU A 47 56.13 -33.13 -1.46
C LEU A 47 57.06 -34.22 -2.00
N VAL A 48 58.37 -34.07 -1.82
CA VAL A 48 59.38 -35.00 -2.34
C VAL A 48 60.23 -35.53 -1.22
N ALA A 49 60.33 -36.86 -1.12
CA ALA A 49 61.35 -37.54 -0.33
C ALA A 49 62.47 -38.01 -1.28
N GLY A 50 63.69 -37.50 -1.10
CA GLY A 50 64.90 -37.83 -1.86
C GLY A 50 65.89 -38.67 -1.06
N ASP A 51 66.93 -39.16 -1.72
CA ASP A 51 67.83 -40.25 -1.28
C ASP A 51 69.23 -39.77 -0.80
N ASN A 52 69.36 -38.49 -0.48
CA ASN A 52 70.58 -37.82 0.05
C ASN A 52 71.94 -38.32 -0.49
N ASP A 53 71.97 -38.71 -1.77
CA ASP A 53 73.13 -39.27 -2.48
C ASP A 53 73.76 -40.56 -1.88
N ASP A 54 73.08 -41.31 -1.00
CA ASP A 54 73.53 -42.63 -0.51
C ASP A 54 72.68 -43.83 -0.99
N GLY A 55 71.60 -43.52 -1.72
CA GLY A 55 70.74 -44.47 -2.41
C GLY A 55 69.67 -45.08 -1.50
N VAL A 56 68.51 -45.39 -2.08
CA VAL A 56 67.21 -45.63 -1.40
C VAL A 56 67.10 -46.83 -0.43
N ASN A 57 68.19 -47.51 -0.08
CA ASN A 57 68.13 -48.71 0.73
C ASN A 57 67.89 -48.38 2.21
N ASN A 58 66.75 -48.82 2.75
CA ASN A 58 66.29 -48.58 4.13
C ASN A 58 65.82 -47.14 4.41
N ASP A 59 65.50 -46.38 3.35
CA ASP A 59 65.02 -45.01 3.44
C ASP A 59 63.50 -44.94 3.52
N HIS A 60 62.99 -45.24 4.70
CA HIS A 60 61.58 -45.05 5.00
C HIS A 60 61.35 -43.58 5.38
N ALA A 61 60.48 -42.90 4.62
CA ALA A 61 60.20 -41.49 4.77
C ALA A 61 58.72 -41.27 5.06
N ASP A 62 58.42 -40.52 6.14
CA ASP A 62 57.05 -40.23 6.57
C ASP A 62 56.81 -38.71 6.61
N TRP A 63 55.82 -38.23 5.85
CA TRP A 63 55.23 -36.90 6.04
C TRP A 63 54.16 -36.99 7.14
N ALA A 64 54.62 -37.08 8.39
CA ALA A 64 53.75 -37.28 9.54
C ALA A 64 52.75 -36.12 9.71
N ASP A 65 51.47 -36.44 9.87
CA ASP A 65 50.35 -35.50 10.05
C ASP A 65 50.26 -34.39 8.99
N ALA A 66 50.71 -34.68 7.76
CA ALA A 66 50.61 -33.72 6.66
C ALA A 66 49.14 -33.39 6.34
N LYS A 67 48.78 -32.12 6.53
CA LYS A 67 47.45 -31.60 6.29
C LYS A 67 47.53 -30.20 5.70
N ILE A 68 46.61 -29.91 4.80
CA ILE A 68 46.35 -28.55 4.33
C ILE A 68 45.34 -27.94 5.29
N ILE A 69 45.67 -26.78 5.85
CA ILE A 69 44.76 -26.02 6.71
C ILE A 69 44.12 -24.95 5.83
N THR A 70 42.81 -25.07 5.59
CA THR A 70 42.04 -24.01 4.91
C THR A 70 41.49 -23.06 5.95
N THR A 71 41.97 -21.81 5.96
CA THR A 71 41.37 -20.75 6.76
C THR A 71 40.47 -19.91 5.89
N THR A 72 39.18 -20.26 5.81
CA THR A 72 38.19 -19.25 5.44
C THR A 72 38.20 -18.20 6.56
N THR A 73 38.23 -16.94 6.17
CA THR A 73 38.23 -15.79 7.08
C THR A 73 36.80 -15.36 7.37
N ALA A 74 36.58 -14.67 8.50
CA ALA A 74 35.28 -14.05 8.76
C ALA A 74 34.86 -13.08 7.64
N GLN A 75 35.83 -12.40 7.01
CA GLN A 75 35.57 -11.47 5.90
C GLN A 75 35.04 -12.19 4.65
N GLU A 76 35.62 -13.33 4.27
CA GLU A 76 35.12 -14.09 3.12
C GLU A 76 33.69 -14.61 3.33
N ILE A 77 33.31 -14.95 4.57
CA ILE A 77 31.93 -15.30 4.90
C ILE A 77 31.03 -14.06 4.87
N ALA A 78 31.49 -12.92 5.43
CA ALA A 78 30.73 -11.68 5.45
C ALA A 78 30.46 -11.12 4.04
N ASP A 79 31.42 -11.27 3.12
CA ASP A 79 31.27 -10.87 1.71
C ASP A 79 30.32 -11.80 0.93
N ALA A 80 30.19 -13.05 1.37
CA ALA A 80 29.31 -14.06 0.77
C ALA A 80 27.90 -14.11 1.39
N LEU A 81 27.62 -13.31 2.42
CA LEU A 81 26.31 -13.28 3.07
C LEU A 81 25.24 -12.74 2.12
N GLU A 82 24.13 -13.48 2.02
CA GLU A 82 22.95 -13.04 1.28
C GLU A 82 21.96 -12.33 2.21
N ALA A 83 21.37 -11.24 1.71
CA ALA A 83 20.36 -10.48 2.45
C ALA A 83 19.10 -11.35 2.67
N PRO A 84 18.53 -11.35 3.89
CA PRO A 84 17.32 -12.11 4.15
C PRO A 84 16.12 -11.54 3.39
N VAL A 85 15.23 -12.42 2.93
CA VAL A 85 13.97 -12.04 2.29
C VAL A 85 12.89 -11.86 3.36
N ILE A 86 12.25 -10.69 3.37
CA ILE A 86 11.18 -10.34 4.31
C ILE A 86 9.85 -10.38 3.55
N ALA A 87 8.88 -11.15 4.05
CA ALA A 87 7.53 -11.19 3.51
C ALA A 87 6.65 -10.08 4.11
N ALA A 88 5.60 -9.67 3.39
CA ALA A 88 4.64 -8.69 3.89
C ALA A 88 3.99 -9.19 5.20
N GLY A 89 3.96 -8.33 6.22
CA GLY A 89 3.40 -8.63 7.54
C GLY A 89 4.28 -9.50 8.44
N GLN A 90 5.51 -9.81 8.03
CA GLN A 90 6.48 -10.52 8.88
C GLN A 90 6.97 -9.60 10.01
N THR A 91 7.00 -10.13 11.24
CA THR A 91 7.34 -9.37 12.45
C THR A 91 8.71 -9.69 13.02
N GLU A 92 9.41 -10.66 12.45
CA GLU A 92 10.72 -11.14 12.93
C GLU A 92 11.66 -11.34 11.75
N LEU A 93 12.86 -10.77 11.85
CA LEU A 93 13.91 -10.85 10.85
C LEU A 93 14.58 -12.23 10.88
N PRO A 94 14.59 -12.99 9.78
CA PRO A 94 15.35 -14.22 9.72
C PRO A 94 16.84 -13.87 9.61
N LEU A 95 17.66 -14.45 10.49
CA LEU A 95 19.11 -14.29 10.43
C LEU A 95 19.68 -15.00 9.18
N PRO A 96 20.67 -14.42 8.48
CA PRO A 96 21.35 -15.07 7.38
C PRO A 96 22.00 -16.39 7.81
N ALA A 97 22.02 -17.39 6.92
CA ALA A 97 22.72 -18.64 7.19
C ALA A 97 24.24 -18.48 7.03
N VAL A 98 25.01 -19.00 7.99
CA VAL A 98 26.48 -19.06 7.93
C VAL A 98 26.99 -20.50 8.02
N PRO A 99 28.17 -20.83 7.46
CA PRO A 99 28.76 -22.16 7.57
C PRO A 99 29.07 -22.58 9.01
N GLU A 100 29.24 -23.88 9.24
CA GLU A 100 29.63 -24.41 10.56
C GLU A 100 30.97 -23.80 11.04
N GLY A 101 31.03 -23.39 12.30
CA GLY A 101 32.18 -22.70 12.90
C GLY A 101 32.16 -21.18 12.75
N TYR A 102 31.05 -20.60 12.30
CA TYR A 102 30.82 -19.16 12.27
C TYR A 102 29.50 -18.79 12.93
N SER A 103 29.48 -17.60 13.52
CA SER A 103 28.29 -16.97 14.09
C SER A 103 28.04 -15.62 13.40
N VAL A 104 26.77 -15.25 13.26
CA VAL A 104 26.34 -13.97 12.69
C VAL A 104 25.44 -13.23 13.68
N GLU A 105 25.69 -11.95 13.85
CA GLU A 105 24.92 -11.07 14.73
C GLU A 105 24.53 -9.78 13.99
N LEU A 106 23.30 -9.31 14.19
CA LEU A 106 22.86 -8.00 13.71
C LEU A 106 23.37 -6.92 14.66
N THR A 107 24.29 -6.06 14.19
CA THR A 107 24.95 -5.05 15.01
C THR A 107 24.56 -3.62 14.68
N GLY A 108 23.89 -3.38 13.54
CA GLY A 108 23.43 -2.06 13.11
C GLY A 108 22.18 -2.11 12.25
N SER A 109 21.38 -1.05 12.34
CA SER A 109 20.21 -0.77 11.48
C SER A 109 20.09 0.73 11.29
N ASP A 110 19.84 1.18 10.06
CA ASP A 110 19.66 2.60 9.73
C ASP A 110 18.21 3.10 9.90
N SER A 111 17.25 2.18 10.14
CA SER A 111 15.83 2.48 10.32
C SER A 111 15.27 1.89 11.61
N LYS A 112 14.18 2.50 12.11
CA LYS A 112 13.41 1.97 13.25
C LYS A 112 12.51 0.80 12.86
N THR A 113 12.31 0.59 11.56
CA THR A 113 11.49 -0.48 10.98
C THR A 113 12.04 -1.86 11.33
N ILE A 114 13.36 -1.98 11.51
CA ILE A 114 14.01 -3.20 11.99
C ILE A 114 14.82 -2.86 13.23
N GLY A 115 14.42 -3.42 14.38
CA GLY A 115 15.15 -3.33 15.63
C GLY A 115 16.39 -4.25 15.64
N LEU A 116 17.38 -3.90 16.46
CA LEU A 116 18.59 -4.74 16.66
C LEU A 116 18.28 -6.08 17.34
N ASP A 117 17.11 -6.20 17.96
CA ASP A 117 16.56 -7.44 18.50
C ASP A 117 15.93 -8.34 17.42
N GLY A 118 15.93 -7.91 16.16
CA GLY A 118 15.30 -8.61 15.04
C GLY A 118 13.80 -8.35 14.91
N THR A 119 13.20 -7.48 15.74
CA THR A 119 11.78 -7.13 15.63
C THR A 119 11.55 -6.25 14.39
N ILE A 120 10.61 -6.66 13.53
CA ILE A 120 10.18 -5.88 12.37
C ILE A 120 8.89 -5.15 12.72
N THR A 121 8.89 -3.82 12.58
CA THR A 121 7.69 -2.99 12.59
C THR A 121 7.28 -2.75 11.14
N PRO A 122 6.21 -3.37 10.61
CA PRO A 122 5.87 -3.26 9.21
C PRO A 122 5.57 -1.79 8.80
N PRO A 123 6.24 -1.26 7.76
CA PRO A 123 5.99 0.08 7.26
C PRO A 123 4.70 0.10 6.44
N VAL A 124 4.17 1.30 6.17
CA VAL A 124 2.95 1.47 5.35
C VAL A 124 3.26 1.28 3.85
N GLU A 125 4.40 1.79 3.41
CA GLU A 125 4.95 1.64 2.06
C GLU A 125 6.24 0.80 2.11
N ASP A 126 6.66 0.24 0.98
CA ASP A 126 7.91 -0.51 0.89
C ASP A 126 9.10 0.34 1.35
N GLU A 127 9.84 -0.16 2.34
CA GLU A 127 11.00 0.52 2.88
C GLU A 127 12.27 -0.29 2.67
N ARG A 128 13.36 0.37 2.24
CA ARG A 128 14.68 -0.25 2.11
C ARG A 128 15.50 0.11 3.35
N VAL A 129 15.95 -0.90 4.07
CA VAL A 129 16.70 -0.76 5.32
C VAL A 129 18.11 -1.33 5.12
N LEU A 130 19.12 -0.58 5.54
CA LEU A 130 20.51 -1.02 5.57
C LEU A 130 20.83 -1.63 6.93
N LEU A 131 21.17 -2.91 6.93
CA LEU A 131 21.51 -3.69 8.12
C LEU A 131 23.01 -3.98 8.15
N THR A 132 23.63 -3.80 9.31
CA THR A 132 25.03 -4.18 9.54
C THR A 132 25.07 -5.50 10.30
N TYR A 133 25.72 -6.50 9.70
CA TYR A 133 25.95 -7.80 10.31
C TYR A 133 27.43 -7.97 10.65
N THR A 134 27.71 -8.55 11.82
CA THR A 134 29.05 -8.98 12.20
C THR A 134 29.13 -10.50 12.16
N VAL A 135 30.04 -11.03 11.36
CA VAL A 135 30.40 -12.45 11.32
C VAL A 135 31.62 -12.68 12.21
N THR A 136 31.56 -13.70 13.05
CA THR A 136 32.65 -14.13 13.92
C THR A 136 33.00 -15.58 13.63
N LYS A 137 34.29 -15.89 13.53
CA LYS A 137 34.77 -17.27 13.47
C LYS A 137 34.90 -17.83 14.89
N ASP A 138 34.18 -18.91 15.15
CA ASP A 138 34.00 -19.45 16.50
C ASP A 138 35.34 -19.83 17.15
N GLY A 139 35.50 -19.47 18.42
CA GLY A 139 36.73 -19.74 19.18
C GLY A 139 37.93 -18.89 18.79
N THR A 140 37.76 -17.88 17.92
CA THR A 140 38.82 -16.95 17.51
C THR A 140 38.40 -15.49 17.71
N SER A 141 39.34 -14.56 17.52
CA SER A 141 39.05 -13.11 17.46
C SER A 141 38.85 -12.61 16.02
N ASP A 142 38.76 -13.51 15.04
CA ASP A 142 38.54 -13.15 13.65
C ASP A 142 37.07 -12.76 13.45
N THR A 143 36.85 -11.47 13.16
CA THR A 143 35.53 -10.86 13.00
C THR A 143 35.53 -9.96 11.78
N ALA A 144 34.39 -9.89 11.09
CA ALA A 144 34.19 -9.02 9.95
C ALA A 144 32.78 -8.46 9.93
N ALA A 145 32.63 -7.20 9.52
CA ALA A 145 31.34 -6.55 9.37
C ALA A 145 30.98 -6.41 7.89
N THR A 146 29.71 -6.60 7.57
CA THR A 146 29.15 -6.40 6.23
C THR A 146 27.82 -5.65 6.33
N GLU A 147 27.46 -4.94 5.28
CA GLU A 147 26.20 -4.21 5.19
C GLU A 147 25.31 -4.84 4.12
N LEU A 148 24.07 -5.17 4.49
CA LEU A 148 23.08 -5.80 3.61
C LEU A 148 21.84 -4.90 3.51
N VAL A 149 21.37 -4.66 2.29
CA VAL A 149 20.13 -3.93 2.06
C VAL A 149 18.98 -4.92 1.98
N VAL A 150 18.03 -4.79 2.91
CA VAL A 150 16.78 -5.55 2.89
C VAL A 150 15.63 -4.64 2.47
N THR A 151 14.61 -5.21 1.83
CA THR A 151 13.36 -4.50 1.53
C THR A 151 12.28 -5.07 2.43
N VAL A 152 11.68 -4.22 3.26
CA VAL A 152 10.53 -4.56 4.09
C VAL A 152 9.29 -4.17 3.31
N PRO A 153 8.46 -5.14 2.84
CA PRO A 153 7.25 -4.81 2.11
C PRO A 153 6.29 -4.03 3.00
N GLY A 154 5.72 -2.96 2.46
CA GLY A 154 4.68 -2.20 3.13
C GLY A 154 3.43 -3.06 3.34
N THR A 155 2.73 -2.84 4.44
CA THR A 155 1.42 -3.48 4.67
C THR A 155 0.35 -2.98 3.70
N GLY A 156 0.62 -1.86 3.02
CA GLY A 156 -0.33 -1.18 2.16
C GLY A 156 -1.42 -0.50 2.99
N VAL A 157 -1.84 0.68 2.56
CA VAL A 157 -3.20 1.15 2.87
C VAL A 157 -4.09 0.51 1.81
N GLU A 158 -5.11 -0.26 2.19
CA GLU A 158 -6.15 -0.61 1.22
C GLU A 158 -6.64 0.71 0.61
N LYS A 159 -6.43 0.89 -0.70
CA LYS A 159 -6.86 2.11 -1.38
C LYS A 159 -8.36 2.25 -1.14
N PRO A 160 -8.85 3.46 -0.79
CA PRO A 160 -10.26 3.64 -0.59
C PRO A 160 -11.02 3.31 -1.88
N VAL A 161 -12.14 2.62 -1.74
CA VAL A 161 -13.04 2.30 -2.85
C VAL A 161 -14.41 2.86 -2.52
N ILE A 162 -14.87 3.79 -3.35
CA ILE A 162 -16.25 4.29 -3.26
C ILE A 162 -17.17 3.32 -3.99
N GLU A 163 -18.11 2.73 -3.27
CA GLU A 163 -19.06 1.77 -3.83
C GLU A 163 -20.29 2.48 -4.38
N LYS A 164 -20.77 3.52 -3.68
CA LYS A 164 -22.05 4.16 -4.00
C LYS A 164 -22.16 5.57 -3.44
N VAL A 165 -22.88 6.43 -4.16
CA VAL A 165 -23.39 7.71 -3.65
C VAL A 165 -24.91 7.71 -3.75
N THR A 166 -25.60 8.00 -2.64
CA THR A 166 -27.05 8.06 -2.55
C THR A 166 -27.51 9.47 -2.22
N VAL A 167 -28.40 10.06 -3.04
CA VAL A 167 -29.02 11.36 -2.77
C VAL A 167 -30.42 11.16 -2.16
N THR A 168 -30.72 11.86 -1.08
CA THR A 168 -32.01 11.81 -0.38
C THR A 168 -32.63 13.20 -0.25
N PRO A 169 -33.92 13.37 -0.60
CA PRO A 169 -34.77 12.40 -1.30
C PRO A 169 -34.33 12.14 -2.76
N PRO A 170 -34.63 10.96 -3.33
CA PRO A 170 -34.32 10.65 -4.74
C PRO A 170 -35.25 11.37 -5.74
N ALA A 171 -36.43 11.82 -5.29
CA ALA A 171 -37.31 12.68 -6.05
C ALA A 171 -38.11 13.60 -5.12
N ALA A 172 -38.40 14.82 -5.58
CA ALA A 172 -39.22 15.77 -4.84
C ALA A 172 -39.97 16.74 -5.77
N ASN A 173 -41.06 17.30 -5.27
CA ASN A 173 -41.81 18.36 -5.92
C ASN A 173 -41.54 19.67 -5.19
N VAL A 174 -41.19 20.74 -5.93
CA VAL A 174 -40.83 22.04 -5.35
C VAL A 174 -41.52 23.16 -6.13
N LEU A 175 -41.99 24.18 -5.42
CA LEU A 175 -42.54 25.38 -6.05
C LEU A 175 -41.43 26.28 -6.61
N LEU A 176 -41.74 26.99 -7.71
CA LEU A 176 -40.88 28.06 -8.21
C LEU A 176 -40.64 29.13 -7.13
N GLY A 177 -39.40 29.60 -6.99
CA GLY A 177 -38.98 30.48 -5.89
C GLY A 177 -38.75 29.77 -4.54
N GLY A 178 -38.99 28.45 -4.47
CA GLY A 178 -38.80 27.64 -3.28
C GLY A 178 -37.37 27.16 -3.07
N SER A 179 -37.16 26.39 -2.00
CA SER A 179 -35.88 25.74 -1.72
C SER A 179 -36.09 24.33 -1.16
N LEU A 180 -35.14 23.43 -1.42
CA LEU A 180 -35.15 22.05 -0.94
C LEU A 180 -33.77 21.68 -0.36
N GLN A 181 -33.77 21.02 0.80
CA GLN A 181 -32.55 20.44 1.37
C GLN A 181 -32.37 19.01 0.86
N LEU A 182 -31.27 18.75 0.17
CA LEU A 182 -30.82 17.42 -0.23
C LEU A 182 -29.68 16.97 0.67
N GLN A 183 -29.56 15.66 0.85
CA GLN A 183 -28.46 15.02 1.57
C GLN A 183 -27.83 13.99 0.65
N ALA A 184 -26.49 13.88 0.70
CA ALA A 184 -25.77 12.82 0.02
C ALA A 184 -25.11 11.91 1.07
N ALA A 185 -25.19 10.61 0.86
CA ALA A 185 -24.46 9.60 1.62
C ALA A 185 -23.50 8.88 0.68
N VAL A 186 -22.21 8.84 1.05
CA VAL A 186 -21.16 8.14 0.32
C VAL A 186 -20.86 6.85 1.07
N GLU A 187 -20.96 5.71 0.39
CA GLU A 187 -20.68 4.38 0.95
C GLU A 187 -19.44 3.80 0.24
N GLY A 188 -18.51 3.23 1.01
CA GLY A 188 -17.25 2.71 0.51
C GLY A 188 -16.44 1.95 1.56
N THR A 189 -15.27 1.47 1.16
CA THR A 189 -14.29 0.81 2.03
C THR A 189 -13.01 1.64 2.12
N GLY A 190 -12.24 1.46 3.21
CA GLY A 190 -11.04 2.24 3.49
C GLY A 190 -11.34 3.58 4.17
N ASP A 191 -10.31 4.41 4.32
CA ASP A 191 -10.40 5.77 4.83
C ASP A 191 -10.52 6.73 3.63
N PHE A 192 -11.64 7.43 3.48
CA PHE A 192 -11.96 8.26 2.31
C PHE A 192 -12.72 9.55 2.66
N ASP A 193 -12.66 10.55 1.76
CA ASP A 193 -13.48 11.76 1.88
C ASP A 193 -14.96 11.47 1.57
N GLU A 194 -15.83 11.58 2.57
CA GLU A 194 -17.29 11.48 2.42
C GLU A 194 -17.92 12.70 1.72
N GLY A 195 -17.12 13.72 1.38
CA GLY A 195 -17.55 14.91 0.69
C GLY A 195 -18.02 14.66 -0.74
N VAL A 196 -19.02 15.44 -1.17
CA VAL A 196 -19.53 15.42 -2.54
C VAL A 196 -19.43 16.80 -3.21
N ASN A 197 -19.42 16.79 -4.54
CA ASN A 197 -19.58 17.95 -5.38
C ASN A 197 -20.98 17.95 -5.98
N TRP A 198 -21.77 18.95 -5.59
CA TRP A 198 -23.13 19.13 -6.08
C TRP A 198 -23.14 19.87 -7.42
N SER A 199 -24.05 19.46 -8.29
CA SER A 199 -24.36 20.13 -9.55
C SER A 199 -25.85 20.03 -9.86
N VAL A 200 -26.37 20.98 -10.62
CA VAL A 200 -27.74 20.98 -11.11
C VAL A 200 -27.73 21.11 -12.63
N THR A 201 -28.58 20.32 -13.28
CA THR A 201 -28.74 20.26 -14.74
C THR A 201 -30.21 20.35 -15.12
N GLY A 202 -30.48 20.89 -16.30
CA GLY A 202 -31.85 21.06 -16.83
C GLY A 202 -32.54 22.37 -16.43
N GLN A 203 -31.91 23.21 -15.64
CA GLN A 203 -32.38 24.54 -15.28
C GLN A 203 -32.28 25.52 -16.46
N ASN A 204 -33.26 26.41 -16.61
CA ASN A 204 -33.22 27.50 -17.57
C ASN A 204 -32.86 28.84 -16.90
N ALA A 205 -33.14 29.00 -15.61
CA ALA A 205 -32.77 30.18 -14.84
C ALA A 205 -31.40 29.99 -14.18
N VAL A 206 -30.56 31.02 -14.25
CA VAL A 206 -29.20 31.02 -13.67
C VAL A 206 -29.21 31.00 -12.15
N ASP A 207 -30.26 31.57 -11.54
CA ASP A 207 -30.42 31.65 -10.09
C ASP A 207 -30.95 30.34 -9.49
N THR A 208 -31.34 29.38 -10.32
CA THR A 208 -31.62 28.00 -9.91
C THR A 208 -30.29 27.28 -9.68
N ALA A 209 -29.89 27.16 -8.42
CA ALA A 209 -28.57 26.64 -8.03
C ALA A 209 -28.62 25.80 -6.76
N ILE A 210 -27.61 24.95 -6.58
CA ILE A 210 -27.42 24.15 -5.36
C ILE A 210 -26.14 24.55 -4.64
N GLY A 211 -26.26 24.77 -3.33
CA GLY A 211 -25.13 25.05 -2.44
C GLY A 211 -24.31 23.81 -2.11
N GLN A 212 -23.10 24.02 -1.58
CA GLN A 212 -22.23 22.91 -1.11
C GLN A 212 -22.82 22.16 0.09
N ASP A 213 -23.73 22.81 0.82
CA ASP A 213 -24.52 22.25 1.91
C ASP A 213 -25.68 21.37 1.43
N GLY A 214 -25.85 21.19 0.11
CA GLY A 214 -26.95 20.42 -0.47
C GLY A 214 -28.28 21.19 -0.51
N LYS A 215 -28.28 22.51 -0.25
CA LYS A 215 -29.48 23.33 -0.35
C LYS A 215 -29.70 23.79 -1.79
N LEU A 216 -30.74 23.24 -2.42
CA LEU A 216 -31.23 23.65 -3.74
C LEU A 216 -32.15 24.87 -3.58
N THR A 217 -31.92 25.91 -4.38
CA THR A 217 -32.79 27.08 -4.49
C THR A 217 -33.28 27.19 -5.93
N ILE A 218 -34.59 27.35 -6.10
CA ILE A 218 -35.24 27.45 -7.41
C ILE A 218 -35.54 28.91 -7.68
N ALA A 219 -35.17 29.42 -8.85
CA ALA A 219 -35.51 30.78 -9.23
C ALA A 219 -37.03 30.93 -9.40
N ALA A 220 -37.56 32.12 -9.13
CA ALA A 220 -38.99 32.39 -9.32
C ALA A 220 -39.39 32.49 -10.80
N ASP A 221 -38.43 32.79 -11.68
CA ASP A 221 -38.56 32.87 -13.14
C ASP A 221 -38.06 31.61 -13.87
N GLU A 222 -37.85 30.52 -13.13
CA GLU A 222 -37.49 29.23 -13.72
C GLU A 222 -38.66 28.69 -14.58
N THR A 223 -38.32 28.18 -15.76
CA THR A 223 -39.28 27.68 -16.76
C THR A 223 -39.12 26.20 -17.03
N ALA A 224 -38.05 25.58 -16.54
CA ALA A 224 -37.89 24.14 -16.55
C ALA A 224 -38.96 23.50 -15.65
N ARG A 225 -39.63 22.46 -16.16
CA ARG A 225 -40.59 21.67 -15.36
C ARG A 225 -39.92 20.58 -14.54
N LYS A 226 -38.69 20.22 -14.91
CA LYS A 226 -37.89 19.18 -14.27
C LYS A 226 -36.43 19.57 -14.32
N ILE A 227 -35.75 19.38 -13.21
CA ILE A 227 -34.29 19.52 -13.10
C ILE A 227 -33.72 18.29 -12.42
N THR A 228 -32.46 18.01 -12.70
CA THR A 228 -31.73 16.90 -12.09
C THR A 228 -30.58 17.45 -11.27
N VAL A 229 -30.56 17.07 -9.99
CA VAL A 229 -29.45 17.38 -9.09
C VAL A 229 -28.55 16.15 -8.99
N THR A 230 -27.25 16.35 -9.17
CA THR A 230 -26.25 15.27 -9.11
C THR A 230 -25.21 15.59 -8.05
N ALA A 231 -24.96 14.61 -7.17
CA ALA A 231 -23.86 14.60 -6.21
C ALA A 231 -22.79 13.62 -6.71
N VAL A 232 -21.59 14.13 -7.01
CA VAL A 232 -20.44 13.31 -7.42
C VAL A 232 -19.47 13.20 -6.24
N SER A 233 -18.94 12.01 -5.96
CA SER A 233 -17.93 11.85 -4.90
C SER A 233 -16.68 12.69 -5.20
N ARG A 234 -16.07 13.28 -4.16
CA ARG A 234 -14.79 13.99 -4.28
C ARG A 234 -13.61 13.05 -4.42
N GLU A 235 -13.71 11.86 -3.83
CA GLU A 235 -12.68 10.82 -3.90
C GLU A 235 -12.69 10.12 -5.26
N ASP A 236 -13.89 9.77 -5.78
CA ASP A 236 -14.06 9.10 -7.07
C ASP A 236 -15.09 9.82 -7.96
N ALA A 237 -14.57 10.52 -8.98
CA ALA A 237 -15.39 11.25 -9.94
C ALA A 237 -16.27 10.38 -10.84
N GLN A 238 -16.11 9.04 -10.83
CA GLN A 238 -16.97 8.11 -11.57
C GLN A 238 -18.21 7.68 -10.78
N VAL A 239 -18.23 7.86 -9.45
CA VAL A 239 -19.37 7.47 -8.61
C VAL A 239 -20.21 8.68 -8.27
N SER A 240 -21.50 8.60 -8.57
CA SER A 240 -22.44 9.69 -8.33
C SER A 240 -23.83 9.18 -7.98
N GLY A 241 -24.58 10.01 -7.25
CA GLY A 241 -26.00 9.86 -6.98
C GLY A 241 -26.77 11.03 -7.60
N SER A 242 -28.02 10.81 -8.00
CA SER A 242 -28.85 11.86 -8.59
C SER A 242 -30.25 11.87 -7.97
N ALA A 243 -30.87 13.04 -7.97
CA ALA A 243 -32.26 13.26 -7.59
C ALA A 243 -33.02 14.01 -8.68
N GLU A 244 -34.26 13.59 -8.92
CA GLU A 244 -35.16 14.23 -9.88
C GLU A 244 -36.12 15.19 -9.19
N ILE A 245 -36.04 16.47 -9.54
CA ILE A 245 -36.87 17.51 -8.94
C ILE A 245 -37.87 18.01 -9.97
N SER A 246 -39.16 17.86 -9.67
CA SER A 246 -40.23 18.42 -10.50
C SER A 246 -40.63 19.78 -9.95
N LEU A 247 -40.71 20.76 -10.84
CA LEU A 247 -40.95 22.15 -10.51
C LEU A 247 -42.37 22.55 -10.90
N TYR A 248 -43.04 23.27 -10.01
CA TYR A 248 -44.43 23.68 -10.20
C TYR A 248 -44.64 25.16 -9.91
N LEU A 249 -45.48 25.79 -10.71
CA LEU A 249 -45.95 27.14 -10.48
C LEU A 249 -47.12 27.10 -9.47
N GLN A 250 -47.03 27.87 -8.40
CA GLN A 250 -48.12 27.96 -7.43
C GLN A 250 -49.37 28.55 -8.09
N GLY A 251 -50.50 27.86 -7.97
CA GLY A 251 -51.78 28.25 -8.56
C GLY A 251 -52.02 27.74 -9.99
N ASP A 252 -51.05 27.08 -10.64
CA ASP A 252 -51.23 26.34 -11.90
C ASP A 252 -51.70 24.92 -11.56
N MET A 253 -53.01 24.70 -11.64
CA MET A 253 -53.68 23.47 -11.18
C MET A 253 -53.90 22.46 -12.31
N ASP A 254 -53.73 22.86 -13.57
CA ASP A 254 -53.76 21.95 -14.72
C ASP A 254 -52.38 21.67 -15.34
N GLU A 255 -51.32 22.22 -14.74
CA GLU A 255 -49.90 22.01 -15.06
C GLU A 255 -49.55 22.44 -16.49
N ASP A 256 -50.29 23.40 -17.04
CA ASP A 256 -50.06 23.93 -18.39
C ASP A 256 -48.95 25.01 -18.43
N GLY A 257 -48.48 25.46 -17.26
CA GLY A 257 -47.41 26.44 -17.08
C GLY A 257 -47.91 27.87 -16.95
N GLU A 258 -49.22 28.12 -17.00
CA GLU A 258 -49.83 29.45 -16.89
C GLU A 258 -50.91 29.49 -15.81
N ILE A 259 -51.02 30.61 -15.09
CA ILE A 259 -52.14 30.81 -14.16
C ILE A 259 -53.31 31.41 -14.95
N SER A 260 -54.38 30.62 -15.09
CA SER A 260 -55.55 30.92 -15.89
C SER A 260 -56.87 30.66 -15.16
N ILE A 261 -57.99 30.97 -15.82
CA ILE A 261 -59.32 30.63 -15.29
C ILE A 261 -59.55 29.12 -15.23
N LYS A 262 -58.85 28.32 -16.03
CA LYS A 262 -58.96 26.86 -15.97
C LYS A 262 -58.47 26.34 -14.63
N ASP A 263 -57.45 26.98 -14.06
CA ASP A 263 -56.88 26.62 -12.77
C ASP A 263 -57.86 26.83 -11.63
N VAL A 264 -58.61 27.94 -11.66
CA VAL A 264 -59.71 28.18 -10.74
C VAL A 264 -60.76 27.07 -10.84
N MET A 265 -61.08 26.62 -12.06
CA MET A 265 -62.03 25.54 -12.26
C MET A 265 -61.47 24.20 -11.78
N SER A 266 -60.19 23.93 -11.99
CA SER A 266 -59.49 22.74 -11.50
C SER A 266 -59.44 22.72 -9.97
N LEU A 267 -59.11 23.85 -9.34
CA LEU A 267 -59.14 24.02 -7.88
C LEU A 267 -60.55 23.83 -7.31
N CYS A 268 -61.59 24.35 -7.97
CA CYS A 268 -62.98 24.13 -7.57
C CYS A 268 -63.39 22.65 -7.69
N LYS A 269 -62.87 21.90 -8.68
CA LYS A 269 -63.08 20.45 -8.78
C LYS A 269 -62.42 19.72 -7.61
N VAL A 270 -61.20 20.12 -7.21
CA VAL A 270 -60.51 19.58 -6.03
C VAL A 270 -61.35 19.80 -4.77
N LEU A 271 -61.87 21.01 -4.56
CA LEU A 271 -62.76 21.31 -3.42
C LEU A 271 -64.04 20.50 -3.43
N ALA A 272 -64.68 20.33 -4.60
CA ALA A 272 -65.89 19.52 -4.71
C ALA A 272 -65.61 18.04 -4.36
N ARG A 273 -64.46 17.51 -4.78
CA ARG A 273 -64.00 16.16 -4.42
C ARG A 273 -63.73 16.03 -2.93
N ASN A 274 -63.04 17.01 -2.34
CA ASN A 274 -62.72 17.04 -0.92
C ASN A 274 -63.99 17.07 -0.06
N GLY A 275 -64.97 17.91 -0.42
CA GLY A 275 -66.29 17.95 0.24
C GLY A 275 -67.10 16.65 0.10
N ALA A 276 -66.80 15.81 -0.90
CA ALA A 276 -67.35 14.47 -1.09
C ALA A 276 -66.54 13.36 -0.39
N GLY A 277 -65.51 13.71 0.39
CA GLY A 277 -64.68 12.79 1.16
C GLY A 277 -63.46 12.24 0.41
N GLN A 278 -63.10 12.77 -0.76
CA GLN A 278 -61.87 12.43 -1.46
C GLN A 278 -60.83 13.52 -1.25
N GLU A 279 -59.86 13.26 -0.38
CA GLU A 279 -58.81 14.22 -0.02
C GLU A 279 -57.99 14.67 -1.25
N PRO A 280 -57.52 15.93 -1.26
CA PRO A 280 -56.55 16.40 -2.25
C PRO A 280 -55.23 15.64 -2.14
N THR A 281 -54.57 15.43 -3.27
CA THR A 281 -53.22 14.85 -3.33
C THR A 281 -52.17 15.83 -2.81
N ASP A 282 -51.00 15.33 -2.40
CA ASP A 282 -49.88 16.18 -1.97
C ASP A 282 -49.51 17.24 -3.00
N LEU A 283 -49.59 16.91 -4.30
CA LEU A 283 -49.35 17.87 -5.38
C LEU A 283 -50.46 18.91 -5.49
N GLU A 284 -51.73 18.50 -5.44
CA GLU A 284 -52.88 19.40 -5.43
C GLU A 284 -52.82 20.37 -4.23
N ILE A 285 -52.31 19.92 -3.08
CA ILE A 285 -52.07 20.77 -1.90
C ILE A 285 -50.91 21.72 -2.13
N LEU A 286 -49.78 21.20 -2.62
CA LEU A 286 -48.55 21.97 -2.85
C LEU A 286 -48.80 23.16 -3.77
N ILE A 287 -49.46 22.96 -4.90
CA ILE A 287 -49.69 24.01 -5.90
C ILE A 287 -50.98 24.79 -5.63
N GLY A 288 -51.96 24.19 -4.94
CA GLY A 288 -53.28 24.78 -4.71
C GLY A 288 -53.41 25.63 -3.45
N SER A 289 -52.57 25.43 -2.42
CA SER A 289 -52.56 26.26 -1.21
C SER A 289 -51.88 27.59 -1.52
N MET A 290 -52.65 28.69 -1.55
CA MET A 290 -52.17 30.02 -1.94
C MET A 290 -51.74 30.86 -0.74
N ASP A 291 -52.13 30.47 0.47
CA ASP A 291 -51.79 31.17 1.72
C ASP A 291 -50.73 30.44 2.57
N GLY A 292 -50.29 29.26 2.13
CA GLY A 292 -49.27 28.45 2.79
C GLY A 292 -49.75 27.70 4.04
N ASN A 293 -51.07 27.52 4.20
CA ASN A 293 -51.66 26.79 5.33
C ASN A 293 -51.65 25.25 5.16
N GLU A 294 -51.02 24.74 4.08
CA GLU A 294 -50.93 23.32 3.71
C GLU A 294 -52.30 22.64 3.51
N ARG A 295 -53.32 23.43 3.16
CA ARG A 295 -54.66 22.97 2.83
C ARG A 295 -55.15 23.67 1.58
N VAL A 296 -56.15 23.04 0.98
CA VAL A 296 -56.89 23.61 -0.15
C VAL A 296 -58.32 23.83 0.29
N ASP A 297 -58.70 25.09 0.42
CA ASP A 297 -60.03 25.53 0.79
C ASP A 297 -60.54 26.69 -0.09
N ILE A 298 -61.72 27.22 0.24
CA ILE A 298 -62.36 28.28 -0.55
C ILE A 298 -61.54 29.59 -0.55
N THR A 299 -60.73 29.83 0.47
CA THR A 299 -59.89 31.02 0.56
C THR A 299 -58.78 31.01 -0.49
N ASP A 300 -58.28 29.82 -0.86
CA ASP A 300 -57.31 29.63 -1.93
C ASP A 300 -57.91 29.95 -3.30
N VAL A 301 -59.14 29.49 -3.56
CA VAL A 301 -59.88 29.86 -4.79
C VAL A 301 -60.04 31.37 -4.88
N MET A 302 -60.38 32.02 -3.78
CA MET A 302 -60.53 33.48 -3.74
C MET A 302 -59.18 34.19 -3.88
N ALA A 303 -58.08 33.60 -3.43
CA ALA A 303 -56.73 34.11 -3.62
C ALA A 303 -56.30 33.98 -5.08
N LEU A 304 -56.54 32.85 -5.71
CA LEU A 304 -56.26 32.60 -7.13
C LEU A 304 -57.08 33.54 -8.04
N CYS A 305 -58.37 33.75 -7.75
CA CYS A 305 -59.20 34.75 -8.43
C CYS A 305 -58.62 36.17 -8.30
N ARG A 306 -58.06 36.52 -7.13
CA ARG A 306 -57.40 37.81 -6.90
C ARG A 306 -56.11 37.96 -7.70
N VAL A 307 -55.34 36.87 -7.87
CA VAL A 307 -54.16 36.85 -8.75
C VAL A 307 -54.58 37.14 -10.19
N LEU A 308 -55.57 36.42 -10.72
CA LEU A 308 -56.08 36.63 -12.08
C LEU A 308 -56.62 38.05 -12.32
N ALA A 309 -57.29 38.63 -11.32
CA ALA A 309 -57.83 39.98 -11.39
C ALA A 309 -56.76 41.10 -11.40
N ARG A 310 -55.51 40.79 -11.05
CA ARG A 310 -54.37 41.73 -11.14
C ARG A 310 -53.64 41.67 -12.48
N HIS A 311 -53.82 40.58 -13.22
CA HIS A 311 -53.16 40.32 -14.51
C HIS A 311 -54.03 40.65 -15.74
N ASN A 312 -55.32 40.97 -15.54
CA ASN A 312 -56.23 41.53 -16.54
C ASN A 312 -56.48 43.02 -16.29
#